data_AF-A0AAW4TTZ3-F1
#
_entry.id   AF-A0AAW4TTZ3-F1
#
_cell.length_a   1.000
_cell.length_b   1.000
_cell.length_c   1.000
_cell.angle_alpha   90.00
_cell.angle_beta   90.00
_cell.angle_gamma   90.00
#
_symmetry.space_group_name_H-M   'P 1'
#
loop_
_entity.id
_entity.type
_entity.pdbx_description
1 polymer ?
#
loop_
_entity_poly.entity_id
_entity_poly.type
_entity_poly.pdbx_seq_one_letter_code
_entity_poly.pdbx_strand_id
1 'polypeptide(L)'
;MTSFNARTRLAIIEHESLLSSYAKSDKILRELNFSPVNSNVFEATLSASSVSFERVQLRVVVDISCMSREMMARVFSWLLYSRPNIELDLYVCYSVAEFSAPPTSMSPNEYIAPVAGQFAGWPSAAQPTSLIVGLGYEPHKAEGAAEFLDASEQWLFIPNSPIDQFRVEVEKNNEGLVERARRSNRLVEYRVDDPSGTYGQLELLVSDLARRSNPVLLPFGPKIFFALGLLQSFEHSQAGVWAVSGERAVAAVDLRPSRCVVGFEAIFRRKII
;
A
#
# COMPACT_ATOMS: atom_id res chain seq x y z
N MET A 1 4.60 31.61 10.63
CA MET A 1 4.87 30.34 11.33
C MET A 1 3.66 30.02 12.19
N THR A 2 2.76 29.17 11.70
CA THR A 2 1.59 28.71 12.47
C THR A 2 2.05 27.65 13.47
N SER A 3 1.99 27.99 14.75
CA SER A 3 2.10 27.03 15.86
C SER A 3 0.95 26.01 15.74
N PHE A 4 1.28 24.75 15.42
CA PHE A 4 0.28 23.70 15.33
C PHE A 4 -0.18 23.27 16.73
N ASN A 5 -1.50 23.12 16.89
CA ASN A 5 -2.17 22.71 18.12
C ASN A 5 -1.90 21.22 18.44
N ALA A 6 -2.28 20.74 19.62
CA ALA A 6 -2.10 19.34 20.06
C ALA A 6 -2.73 18.26 19.14
N ARG A 7 -3.52 18.67 18.14
CA ARG A 7 -4.11 17.83 17.11
C ARG A 7 -3.90 18.48 15.74
N THR A 8 -3.05 17.88 14.92
CA THR A 8 -2.81 18.32 13.54
C THR A 8 -3.67 17.50 12.58
N ARG A 9 -4.31 18.15 11.60
CA ARG A 9 -5.12 17.51 10.55
C ARG A 9 -4.61 17.99 9.20
N LEU A 10 -4.08 17.08 8.38
CA LEU A 10 -3.49 17.42 7.09
C LEU A 10 -4.27 16.75 5.96
N ALA A 11 -4.62 17.52 4.94
CA ALA A 11 -5.17 17.02 3.69
C ALA A 11 -4.06 17.06 2.64
N ILE A 12 -3.55 15.89 2.26
CA ILE A 12 -2.49 15.80 1.25
C ILE A 12 -3.14 15.95 -0.12
N ILE A 13 -2.67 16.95 -0.88
CA ILE A 13 -3.16 17.25 -2.22
C ILE A 13 -2.13 16.71 -3.22
N GLU A 14 -2.54 15.67 -3.96
CA GLU A 14 -1.77 15.07 -5.05
C GLU A 14 -2.30 15.63 -6.39
N HIS A 15 -1.55 16.57 -6.97
CA HIS A 15 -1.91 17.29 -8.20
C HIS A 15 -3.21 18.11 -8.08
N GLU A 16 -3.27 19.29 -8.72
CA GLU A 16 -4.52 20.04 -8.86
C GLU A 16 -5.39 19.29 -9.86
N SER A 17 -6.21 18.36 -9.37
CA SER A 17 -6.94 17.45 -10.23
C SER A 17 -8.10 18.15 -10.93
N LEU A 18 -8.29 17.84 -12.22
CA LEU A 18 -9.45 18.25 -13.01
C LEU A 18 -10.72 17.44 -12.67
N LEU A 19 -10.69 16.62 -11.60
CA LEU A 19 -11.83 15.78 -11.25
C LEU A 19 -12.94 16.59 -10.61
N SER A 20 -14.18 16.29 -11.00
CA SER A 20 -15.38 16.97 -10.48
C SER A 20 -15.57 16.77 -8.98
N SER A 21 -15.12 15.64 -8.42
CA SER A 21 -15.20 15.36 -6.98
C SER A 21 -14.17 16.14 -6.15
N TYR A 22 -13.08 16.62 -6.74
CA TYR A 22 -12.00 17.29 -6.02
C TYR A 22 -12.49 18.56 -5.30
N ALA A 23 -13.22 19.43 -5.99
CA ALA A 23 -13.73 20.68 -5.40
C ALA A 23 -14.68 20.41 -4.22
N LYS A 24 -15.48 19.34 -4.31
CA LYS A 24 -16.37 18.92 -3.21
C LYS A 24 -15.57 18.41 -2.01
N SER A 25 -14.55 17.58 -2.26
CA SER A 25 -13.67 17.04 -1.21
C SER A 25 -12.86 18.13 -0.51
N ASP A 26 -12.24 19.06 -1.26
CA ASP A 26 -11.49 20.19 -0.68
C ASP A 26 -12.40 21.06 0.21
N LYS A 27 -13.62 21.35 -0.23
CA LYS A 27 -14.60 22.08 0.57
C LYS A 27 -14.89 21.37 1.90
N ILE A 28 -15.21 20.07 1.86
CA ILE A 28 -15.51 19.26 3.06
C ILE A 28 -14.30 19.21 4.00
N LEU A 29 -13.09 19.00 3.47
CA LEU A 29 -11.85 18.94 4.26
C LEU A 29 -11.60 20.25 5.00
N ARG A 30 -11.82 21.39 4.34
CA ARG A 30 -11.73 22.72 4.97
C ARG A 30 -12.77 22.91 6.07
N GLU A 31 -14.02 22.51 5.84
CA GLU A 31 -15.10 22.52 6.86
C GLU A 31 -14.74 21.65 8.08
N LEU A 32 -13.99 20.56 7.87
CA LEU A 32 -13.47 19.68 8.91
C LEU A 32 -12.13 20.15 9.53
N ASN A 33 -11.68 21.37 9.23
CA ASN A 33 -10.44 21.98 9.71
C ASN A 33 -9.16 21.21 9.33
N PHE A 34 -9.13 20.58 8.14
CA PHE A 34 -7.90 20.06 7.57
C PHE A 34 -7.08 21.18 6.95
N SER A 35 -5.77 21.16 7.18
CA SER A 35 -4.82 22.03 6.51
C SER A 35 -4.38 21.36 5.19
N PRO A 36 -4.65 21.97 4.03
CA PRO A 36 -4.18 21.44 2.76
C PRO A 36 -2.65 21.52 2.68
N VAL A 37 -2.02 20.43 2.24
CA VAL A 37 -0.57 20.32 2.07
C VAL A 37 -0.28 19.73 0.71
N ASN A 38 0.48 20.45 -0.11
CA ASN A 38 0.92 19.93 -1.41
C ASN A 38 1.88 18.74 -1.18
N SER A 39 1.69 17.66 -1.92
CA SER A 39 2.49 16.43 -1.80
C SER A 39 4.00 16.69 -1.93
N ASN A 40 4.44 17.69 -2.71
CA ASN A 40 5.86 18.02 -2.89
C ASN A 40 6.54 18.56 -1.64
N VAL A 41 5.78 19.22 -0.76
CA VAL A 41 6.31 19.81 0.50
C VAL A 41 5.84 19.05 1.74
N PHE A 42 5.20 17.90 1.55
CA PHE A 42 4.60 17.11 2.61
C PHE A 42 5.62 16.73 3.71
N GLU A 43 6.74 16.13 3.34
CA GLU A 43 7.78 15.69 4.29
C GLU A 43 8.37 16.87 5.08
N ALA A 44 8.61 18.00 4.41
CA ALA A 44 9.08 19.21 5.07
C ALA A 44 8.01 19.77 6.04
N THR A 45 6.74 19.73 5.65
CA THR A 45 5.61 20.19 6.47
C THR A 45 5.47 19.33 7.73
N LEU A 46 5.54 18.00 7.58
CA LEU A 46 5.51 17.07 8.70
C LEU A 46 6.72 17.24 9.60
N SER A 47 7.91 17.36 9.02
CA SER A 47 9.15 17.56 9.77
C SER A 47 9.07 18.85 10.61
N ALA A 48 8.63 19.97 10.02
CA ALA A 48 8.42 21.22 10.74
C ALA A 48 7.35 21.11 11.84
N SER A 49 6.25 20.41 11.56
CA SER A 49 5.17 20.19 12.53
C SER A 49 5.61 19.30 13.70
N SER A 50 6.58 18.41 13.44
CA SER A 50 7.10 17.45 14.41
C SER A 50 8.23 17.99 15.28
N VAL A 51 8.81 19.16 14.99
CA VAL A 51 9.80 19.81 15.87
C VAL A 51 9.21 20.09 17.25
N SER A 52 7.89 20.31 17.32
CA SER A 52 7.14 20.57 18.55
C SER A 52 6.70 19.29 19.28
N PHE A 53 7.01 18.09 18.78
CA PHE A 53 6.68 16.86 19.49
C PHE A 53 7.65 16.64 20.65
N GLU A 54 7.33 17.22 21.81
CA GLU A 54 7.94 16.86 23.10
C GLU A 54 7.53 15.45 23.56
N ARG A 55 6.51 14.86 22.92
CA ARG A 55 5.94 13.57 23.30
C ARG A 55 6.73 12.41 22.73
N VAL A 56 6.98 11.43 23.59
CA VAL A 56 7.52 10.11 23.21
C VAL A 56 6.53 9.32 22.36
N GLN A 57 5.24 9.69 22.33
CA GLN A 57 4.18 8.98 21.62
C GLN A 57 3.45 9.86 20.59
N LEU A 58 3.29 9.33 19.37
CA LEU A 58 2.59 9.92 18.25
C LEU A 58 1.40 9.03 17.85
N ARG A 59 0.20 9.62 17.76
CA ARG A 59 -1.02 8.96 17.29
C ARG A 59 -1.40 9.51 15.92
N VAL A 60 -1.51 8.64 14.92
CA VAL A 60 -1.75 9.04 13.52
C VAL A 60 -2.90 8.23 12.96
N VAL A 61 -3.81 8.91 12.27
CA VAL A 61 -4.83 8.26 11.43
C VAL A 61 -4.50 8.59 9.98
N VAL A 62 -4.40 7.58 9.12
CA VAL A 62 -4.15 7.72 7.69
C VAL A 62 -5.31 7.12 6.93
N ASP A 63 -6.01 7.94 6.14
CA ASP A 63 -6.98 7.47 5.15
C ASP A 63 -6.27 7.23 3.82
N ILE A 64 -6.23 5.97 3.38
CA ILE A 64 -5.55 5.56 2.13
C ILE A 64 -6.50 5.47 0.93
N SER A 65 -7.80 5.74 1.11
CA SER A 65 -8.84 5.52 0.10
C SER A 65 -8.54 6.21 -1.23
N CYS A 66 -8.12 7.47 -1.17
CA CYS A 66 -7.81 8.28 -2.35
C CYS A 66 -6.31 8.47 -2.59
N MET A 67 -5.46 7.89 -1.74
CA MET A 67 -4.01 8.08 -1.80
C MET A 67 -3.39 7.24 -2.92
N SER A 68 -2.47 7.80 -3.70
CA SER A 68 -1.68 6.99 -4.64
C SER A 68 -0.74 6.04 -3.87
N ARG A 69 -0.33 4.92 -4.48
CA ARG A 69 0.66 4.02 -3.86
C ARG A 69 2.00 4.72 -3.58
N GLU A 70 2.36 5.70 -4.41
CA GLU A 70 3.54 6.53 -4.21
C GLU A 70 3.41 7.39 -2.94
N MET A 71 2.28 8.08 -2.79
CA MET A 71 2.05 8.88 -1.59
C MET A 71 1.91 8.00 -0.35
N MET A 72 1.30 6.81 -0.44
CA MET A 72 1.29 5.82 0.65
C MET A 72 2.71 5.45 1.06
N ALA A 73 3.59 5.11 0.10
CA ALA A 73 4.98 4.79 0.40
C ALA A 73 5.70 5.97 1.08
N ARG A 74 5.48 7.21 0.64
CA ARG A 74 6.09 8.40 1.27
C ARG A 74 5.57 8.66 2.69
N VAL A 75 4.26 8.54 2.92
CA VAL A 75 3.65 8.68 4.25
C VAL A 75 4.21 7.62 5.21
N PHE A 76 4.18 6.35 4.80
CA PHE A 76 4.67 5.25 5.64
C PHE A 76 6.17 5.32 5.85
N SER A 77 6.94 5.69 4.82
CA SER A 77 8.38 5.90 4.96
C SER A 77 8.69 6.96 6.01
N TRP A 78 7.99 8.10 5.97
CA TRP A 78 8.17 9.14 6.97
C TRP A 78 7.82 8.65 8.37
N LEU A 79 6.64 8.01 8.53
CA LEU A 79 6.15 7.54 9.83
C LEU A 79 7.05 6.48 10.47
N LEU A 80 7.55 5.54 9.67
CA LEU A 80 8.27 4.36 10.16
C LEU A 80 9.78 4.63 10.32
N TYR A 81 10.39 5.45 9.48
CA TYR A 81 11.86 5.61 9.44
C TYR A 81 12.38 6.98 9.91
N SER A 82 11.56 8.05 9.91
CA SER A 82 12.11 9.40 10.19
C SER A 82 12.36 9.68 11.67
N ARG A 83 11.73 8.91 12.57
CA ARG A 83 11.78 9.14 14.03
C ARG A 83 11.77 7.80 14.81
N PRO A 84 12.85 7.00 14.78
CA PRO A 84 12.89 5.67 15.41
C PRO A 84 12.70 5.69 16.94
N ASN A 85 12.82 6.86 17.57
CA ASN A 85 12.69 7.04 19.01
C ASN A 85 11.28 7.44 19.47
N ILE A 86 10.31 7.53 18.56
CA ILE A 86 8.91 7.86 18.87
C ILE A 86 8.08 6.57 18.84
N GLU A 87 7.30 6.33 19.88
CA GLU A 87 6.24 5.33 19.86
C GLU A 87 5.14 5.79 18.91
N LEU A 88 4.80 4.94 17.96
CA LEU A 88 3.79 5.23 16.95
C LEU A 88 2.56 4.37 17.21
N ASP A 89 1.40 5.00 17.15
CA ASP A 89 0.11 4.36 17.17
C ASP A 89 -0.64 4.79 15.90
N LEU A 90 -0.61 3.92 14.91
CA LEU A 90 -1.01 4.17 13.53
C LEU A 90 -2.33 3.46 13.23
N TYR A 91 -3.36 4.25 12.95
CA TYR A 91 -4.64 3.77 12.44
C TYR A 91 -4.71 4.00 10.94
N VAL A 92 -4.93 2.94 10.17
CA VAL A 92 -5.09 3.01 8.72
C VAL A 92 -6.55 2.73 8.37
N CYS A 93 -7.16 3.64 7.61
CA CYS A 93 -8.55 3.54 7.15
C CYS A 93 -8.60 3.43 5.63
N TYR A 94 -9.47 2.56 5.13
CA TYR A 94 -9.67 2.34 3.70
C TYR A 94 -11.16 2.15 3.38
N SER A 95 -11.74 3.09 2.65
CA SER A 95 -13.05 2.94 2.03
C SER A 95 -12.91 2.13 0.75
N VAL A 96 -13.47 0.93 0.74
CA VAL A 96 -13.51 0.09 -0.46
C VAL A 96 -14.40 0.78 -1.49
N ALA A 97 -13.94 0.87 -2.75
CA ALA A 97 -14.73 1.46 -3.83
C ALA A 97 -15.90 0.54 -4.23
N GLU A 98 -16.96 1.12 -4.79
CA GLU A 98 -17.94 0.36 -5.55
C GLU A 98 -17.25 -0.32 -6.75
N PHE A 99 -17.80 -1.45 -7.20
CA PHE A 99 -17.25 -2.14 -8.36
C PHE A 99 -17.33 -1.26 -9.62
N SER A 100 -16.20 -1.17 -10.32
CA SER A 100 -16.11 -0.69 -11.68
C SER A 100 -15.55 -1.80 -12.56
N ALA A 101 -15.96 -1.85 -13.83
CA ALA A 101 -15.39 -2.80 -14.78
C ALA A 101 -13.87 -2.52 -14.95
N PRO A 102 -13.04 -3.57 -15.16
CA PRO A 102 -11.63 -3.38 -15.43
C PRO A 102 -11.42 -2.53 -16.70
N PRO A 103 -10.33 -1.74 -16.76
CA PRO A 103 -10.03 -0.94 -17.95
C PRO A 103 -9.87 -1.83 -19.18
N THR A 104 -10.44 -1.39 -20.32
CA THR A 104 -10.39 -2.13 -21.59
C THR A 104 -9.10 -1.89 -22.36
N SER A 105 -8.45 -0.75 -22.15
CA SER A 105 -7.12 -0.42 -22.70
C SER A 105 -6.09 -0.46 -21.58
N MET A 106 -5.05 -1.26 -21.76
CA MET A 106 -3.96 -1.40 -20.80
C MET A 106 -2.69 -0.76 -21.36
N SER A 107 -2.07 0.10 -20.56
CA SER A 107 -0.68 0.49 -20.80
C SER A 107 0.23 -0.69 -20.44
N PRO A 108 1.29 -0.95 -21.22
CA PRO A 108 2.28 -1.95 -20.85
C PRO A 108 2.96 -1.60 -19.52
N ASN A 109 3.49 -2.61 -18.84
CA ASN A 109 4.34 -2.43 -17.67
C ASN A 109 5.65 -1.75 -18.12
N GLU A 110 5.80 -0.44 -17.91
CA GLU A 110 6.98 0.29 -18.40
C GLU A 110 8.20 0.15 -17.47
N TYR A 111 7.97 -0.08 -16.18
CA TYR A 111 9.01 -0.12 -15.15
C TYR A 111 8.56 -0.93 -13.93
N ILE A 112 9.48 -1.67 -13.32
CA ILE A 112 9.23 -2.51 -12.14
C ILE A 112 10.36 -2.25 -11.14
N ALA A 113 10.04 -1.67 -9.98
CA ALA A 113 11.06 -1.31 -8.99
C ALA A 113 10.49 -0.96 -7.62
N PRO A 114 11.36 -0.75 -6.61
CA PRO A 114 10.96 -0.32 -5.28
C PRO A 114 10.04 0.91 -5.28
N VAL A 115 9.02 0.88 -4.41
CA VAL A 115 8.09 2.00 -4.22
C VAL A 115 8.76 3.21 -3.58
N ALA A 116 9.79 2.98 -2.77
CA ALA A 116 10.73 3.97 -2.25
C ALA A 116 12.03 3.27 -1.82
N GLY A 117 13.11 4.03 -1.65
CA GLY A 117 14.40 3.46 -1.24
C GLY A 117 14.34 2.70 0.08
N GLN A 118 13.54 3.16 1.05
CA GLN A 118 13.35 2.50 2.35
C GLN A 118 12.58 1.18 2.26
N PHE A 119 11.90 0.91 1.15
CA PHE A 119 11.13 -0.32 0.91
C PHE A 119 11.74 -1.17 -0.21
N ALA A 120 12.99 -0.91 -0.59
CA ALA A 120 13.66 -1.68 -1.64
C ALA A 120 13.97 -3.13 -1.25
N GLY A 121 14.07 -3.39 0.06
CA GLY A 121 14.67 -4.59 0.62
C GLY A 121 16.20 -4.53 0.57
N TRP A 122 16.86 -5.31 1.42
CA TRP A 122 18.30 -5.54 1.42
C TRP A 122 18.61 -6.96 0.94
N PRO A 123 18.62 -7.17 -0.39
CA PRO A 123 18.79 -8.50 -0.94
C PRO A 123 20.20 -9.03 -0.68
N SER A 124 20.29 -10.30 -0.33
CA SER A 124 21.55 -11.05 -0.35
C SER A 124 21.87 -11.46 -1.78
N ALA A 125 23.05 -11.09 -2.28
CA ALA A 125 23.49 -11.44 -3.64
C ALA A 125 23.59 -12.96 -3.88
N ALA A 126 23.68 -13.76 -2.82
CA ALA A 126 23.77 -15.22 -2.90
C ALA A 126 22.40 -15.92 -2.88
N GLN A 127 21.30 -15.20 -2.64
CA GLN A 127 19.97 -15.76 -2.53
C GLN A 127 19.12 -15.46 -3.78
N PRO A 128 18.27 -16.40 -4.22
CA PRO A 128 17.38 -16.15 -5.34
C PRO A 128 16.23 -15.21 -4.94
N THR A 129 15.58 -14.60 -5.92
CA THR A 129 14.38 -13.78 -5.69
C THR A 129 13.15 -14.69 -5.54
N SER A 130 12.34 -14.43 -4.52
CA SER A 130 11.00 -15.01 -4.39
C SER A 130 9.94 -13.92 -4.51
N LEU A 131 8.83 -14.22 -5.15
CA LEU A 131 7.79 -13.25 -5.44
C LEU A 131 6.52 -13.51 -4.64
N ILE A 132 5.93 -12.45 -4.09
CA ILE A 132 4.61 -12.46 -3.46
C ILE A 132 3.74 -11.47 -4.23
N VAL A 133 2.74 -11.94 -4.96
CA VAL A 133 1.92 -11.09 -5.83
C VAL A 133 0.51 -10.98 -5.25
N GLY A 134 0.12 -9.77 -4.83
CA GLY A 134 -1.25 -9.46 -4.45
C GLY A 134 -2.05 -9.10 -5.69
N LEU A 135 -3.04 -9.92 -6.07
CA LEU A 135 -3.77 -9.76 -7.33
C LEU A 135 -4.77 -8.62 -7.28
N GLY A 136 -4.82 -7.87 -8.39
CA GLY A 136 -5.90 -6.97 -8.75
C GLY A 136 -6.68 -7.53 -9.94
N TYR A 137 -7.74 -6.82 -10.32
CA TYR A 137 -8.66 -7.18 -11.40
C TYR A 137 -8.21 -6.67 -12.78
N GLU A 138 -7.07 -5.98 -12.87
CA GLU A 138 -6.50 -5.50 -14.12
C GLU A 138 -5.86 -6.67 -14.89
N PRO A 139 -6.26 -6.94 -16.15
CA PRO A 139 -5.78 -8.09 -16.90
C PRO A 139 -4.31 -7.99 -17.27
N HIS A 140 -3.59 -9.11 -17.26
CA HIS A 140 -2.19 -9.28 -17.68
C HIS A 140 -1.11 -8.47 -16.91
N LYS A 141 -1.50 -7.51 -16.08
CA LYS A 141 -0.56 -6.63 -15.33
C LYS A 141 0.32 -7.42 -14.37
N ALA A 142 -0.30 -8.29 -13.58
CA ALA A 142 0.41 -9.16 -12.63
C ALA A 142 1.27 -10.21 -13.33
N GLU A 143 0.82 -10.74 -14.47
CA GLU A 143 1.54 -11.77 -15.22
C GLU A 143 2.81 -11.20 -15.84
N GLY A 144 2.70 -10.09 -16.59
CA GLY A 144 3.87 -9.46 -17.20
C GLY A 144 4.90 -8.98 -16.16
N ALA A 145 4.45 -8.61 -14.95
CA ALA A 145 5.36 -8.23 -13.88
C ALA A 145 6.07 -9.41 -13.22
N ALA A 146 5.36 -10.52 -13.03
CA ALA A 146 5.94 -11.73 -12.48
C ALA A 146 6.99 -12.33 -13.44
N GLU A 147 6.74 -12.27 -14.75
CA GLU A 147 7.68 -12.73 -15.78
C GLU A 147 8.97 -11.89 -15.82
N PHE A 148 8.88 -10.58 -15.59
CA PHE A 148 10.05 -9.70 -15.62
C PHE A 148 11.07 -9.99 -14.52
N LEU A 149 10.63 -10.36 -13.32
CA LEU A 149 11.51 -10.54 -12.15
C LEU A 149 12.22 -11.90 -12.09
N ASP A 150 11.87 -12.83 -12.98
CA ASP A 150 12.45 -14.20 -13.07
C ASP A 150 12.65 -14.86 -11.70
N ALA A 151 11.57 -14.88 -10.90
CA ALA A 151 11.63 -15.37 -9.53
C ALA A 151 11.72 -16.90 -9.47
N SER A 152 12.55 -17.43 -8.56
CA SER A 152 12.68 -18.88 -8.35
C SER A 152 11.42 -19.52 -7.77
N GLU A 153 10.61 -18.71 -7.10
CA GLU A 153 9.36 -19.11 -6.47
C GLU A 153 8.38 -17.93 -6.47
N GLN A 154 7.10 -18.23 -6.70
CA GLN A 154 6.03 -17.23 -6.75
C GLN A 154 4.80 -17.68 -5.95
N TRP A 155 4.35 -16.82 -5.05
CA TRP A 155 3.13 -16.95 -4.27
C TRP A 155 2.11 -15.92 -4.74
N LEU A 156 0.84 -16.34 -4.87
CA LEU A 156 -0.27 -15.46 -5.25
C LEU A 156 -1.19 -15.25 -4.06
N PHE A 157 -1.52 -13.99 -3.81
CA PHE A 157 -2.54 -13.57 -2.86
C PHE A 157 -3.78 -13.09 -3.63
N ILE A 158 -4.88 -13.82 -3.47
CA ILE A 158 -6.15 -13.48 -4.12
C ILE A 158 -7.13 -12.84 -3.11
N PRO A 159 -7.65 -11.63 -3.39
CA PRO A 159 -8.56 -10.93 -2.49
C PRO A 159 -9.98 -11.52 -2.49
N ASN A 160 -10.49 -11.77 -1.28
CA ASN A 160 -11.91 -11.83 -0.95
C ASN A 160 -12.38 -10.46 -0.54
N SER A 161 -12.97 -9.74 -1.48
CA SER A 161 -13.57 -8.42 -1.24
C SER A 161 -15.02 -8.57 -0.76
N PRO A 162 -15.51 -7.69 0.12
CA PRO A 162 -16.94 -7.50 0.38
C PRO A 162 -17.76 -7.08 -0.85
N ILE A 163 -17.09 -6.73 -1.95
CA ILE A 163 -17.69 -6.43 -3.25
C ILE A 163 -17.48 -7.65 -4.16
N ASP A 164 -18.45 -8.56 -4.18
CA ASP A 164 -18.33 -9.90 -4.80
C ASP A 164 -17.86 -9.86 -6.26
N GLN A 165 -18.32 -8.89 -7.05
CA GLN A 165 -17.93 -8.77 -8.46
C GLN A 165 -16.43 -8.60 -8.66
N PHE A 166 -15.74 -8.03 -7.66
CA PHE A 166 -14.30 -7.82 -7.72
C PHE A 166 -13.55 -9.16 -7.77
N ARG A 167 -13.91 -10.13 -6.92
CA ARG A 167 -13.23 -11.44 -6.91
C ARG A 167 -13.40 -12.17 -8.25
N VAL A 168 -14.60 -12.13 -8.82
CA VAL A 168 -14.90 -12.77 -10.11
C VAL A 168 -13.99 -12.25 -11.22
N GLU A 169 -13.84 -10.92 -11.34
CA GLU A 169 -12.96 -10.34 -12.36
C GLU A 169 -11.47 -10.55 -12.05
N VAL A 170 -11.07 -10.60 -10.77
CA VAL A 170 -9.69 -10.99 -10.40
C VAL A 170 -9.36 -12.40 -10.89
N GLU A 171 -10.23 -13.37 -10.62
CA GLU A 171 -9.99 -14.77 -11.04
C GLU A 171 -9.96 -14.89 -12.55
N LYS A 172 -10.96 -14.33 -13.23
CA LYS A 172 -11.09 -14.36 -14.68
C LYS A 172 -9.87 -13.73 -15.38
N ASN A 173 -9.45 -12.54 -14.93
CA ASN A 173 -8.38 -11.79 -15.60
C ASN A 173 -6.97 -12.31 -15.27
N ASN A 174 -6.85 -13.21 -14.28
CA ASN A 174 -5.60 -13.83 -13.86
C ASN A 174 -5.66 -15.37 -13.90
N GLU A 175 -6.59 -15.97 -14.66
CA GLU A 175 -6.89 -17.41 -14.61
C GLU A 175 -5.61 -18.26 -14.77
N GLY A 176 -4.77 -17.94 -15.75
CA GLY A 176 -3.51 -18.64 -15.99
C GLY A 176 -2.56 -18.62 -14.79
N LEU A 177 -2.41 -17.47 -14.13
CA LEU A 177 -1.61 -17.32 -12.90
C LEU A 177 -2.22 -18.12 -11.74
N VAL A 178 -3.52 -17.97 -11.52
CA VAL A 178 -4.27 -18.61 -10.42
C VAL A 178 -4.18 -20.13 -10.53
N GLU A 179 -4.38 -20.69 -11.72
CA GLU A 179 -4.26 -22.13 -11.98
C GLU A 179 -2.85 -22.66 -11.68
N ARG A 180 -1.80 -21.94 -12.12
CA ARG A 180 -0.41 -22.33 -11.85
C ARG A 180 -0.10 -22.31 -10.35
N ALA A 181 -0.54 -21.28 -9.64
CA ALA A 181 -0.35 -21.18 -8.20
C ALA A 181 -1.12 -22.27 -7.44
N ARG A 182 -2.36 -22.57 -7.83
CA ARG A 182 -3.17 -23.62 -7.20
C ARG A 182 -2.52 -25.00 -7.36
N ARG A 183 -2.05 -25.35 -8.56
CA ARG A 183 -1.35 -26.63 -8.82
C ARG A 183 -0.06 -26.77 -8.00
N SER A 184 0.59 -25.66 -7.69
CA SER A 184 1.82 -25.63 -6.91
C SER A 184 1.59 -25.46 -5.40
N ASN A 185 0.34 -25.39 -4.93
CA ASN A 185 -0.04 -25.08 -3.56
C ASN A 185 0.55 -23.73 -3.05
N ARG A 186 0.59 -22.72 -3.93
CA ARG A 186 1.13 -21.38 -3.68
C ARG A 186 0.09 -20.27 -3.86
N LEU A 187 -1.19 -20.63 -3.75
CA LEU A 187 -2.31 -19.70 -3.78
C LEU A 187 -2.80 -19.46 -2.35
N VAL A 188 -2.80 -18.21 -1.92
CA VAL A 188 -3.30 -17.77 -0.61
C VAL A 188 -4.52 -16.89 -0.85
N GLU A 189 -5.64 -17.27 -0.28
CA GLU A 189 -6.82 -16.41 -0.23
C GLU A 189 -6.76 -15.54 1.02
N TYR A 190 -7.04 -14.24 0.87
CA TYR A 190 -7.08 -13.31 1.99
C TYR A 190 -8.36 -12.48 1.96
N ARG A 191 -8.76 -11.97 3.12
CA ARG A 191 -9.97 -11.16 3.28
C ARG A 191 -9.61 -9.68 3.32
N VAL A 192 -10.19 -8.89 2.41
CA VAL A 192 -9.95 -7.44 2.36
C VAL A 192 -10.50 -6.75 3.61
N ASP A 193 -11.54 -7.30 4.22
CA ASP A 193 -12.17 -6.83 5.45
C ASP A 193 -11.57 -7.40 6.74
N ASP A 194 -10.55 -8.26 6.63
CA ASP A 194 -9.75 -8.74 7.76
C ASP A 194 -8.26 -8.49 7.53
N PRO A 195 -7.83 -7.21 7.64
CA PRO A 195 -6.43 -6.85 7.46
C PRO A 195 -5.51 -7.49 8.50
N SER A 196 -6.00 -7.76 9.72
CA SER A 196 -5.20 -8.42 10.77
C SER A 196 -4.89 -9.87 10.42
N GLY A 197 -5.89 -10.63 9.95
CA GLY A 197 -5.70 -11.99 9.45
C GLY A 197 -4.78 -12.01 8.23
N THR A 198 -4.98 -11.08 7.29
CA THR A 198 -4.13 -10.92 6.09
C THR A 198 -2.67 -10.60 6.46
N TYR A 199 -2.45 -9.73 7.46
CA TYR A 199 -1.11 -9.44 7.96
C TYR A 199 -0.44 -10.69 8.54
N GLY A 200 -1.16 -11.49 9.32
CA GLY A 200 -0.63 -12.76 9.86
C GLY A 200 -0.25 -13.76 8.77
N GLN A 201 -1.05 -13.87 7.70
CA GLN A 201 -0.70 -14.71 6.55
C GLN A 201 0.56 -14.22 5.82
N LEU A 202 0.66 -12.90 5.59
CA LEU A 202 1.85 -12.29 5.00
C LEU A 202 3.08 -12.50 5.88
N GLU A 203 2.96 -12.29 7.19
CA GLU A 203 4.05 -12.45 8.16
C GLU A 203 4.63 -13.85 8.10
N LEU A 204 3.78 -14.88 8.17
CA LEU A 204 4.22 -16.27 8.12
C LEU A 204 5.00 -16.57 6.84
N LEU A 205 4.53 -16.08 5.69
CA LEU A 205 5.17 -16.33 4.41
C LEU A 205 6.46 -15.52 4.22
N VAL A 206 6.44 -14.22 4.53
CA VAL A 206 7.59 -13.33 4.38
C VAL A 206 8.72 -13.77 5.30
N SER A 207 8.43 -14.05 6.58
CA SER A 207 9.40 -14.62 7.53
C SER A 207 10.03 -15.91 7.00
N ASP A 208 9.24 -16.76 6.36
CA ASP A 208 9.73 -18.04 5.84
C ASP A 208 10.60 -17.88 4.59
N LEU A 209 10.19 -17.04 3.65
CA LEU A 209 10.94 -16.73 2.44
C LEU A 209 12.24 -15.97 2.75
N ALA A 210 12.22 -14.96 3.63
CA ALA A 210 13.40 -14.18 3.98
C ALA A 210 14.58 -15.02 4.48
N ARG A 211 14.31 -16.19 5.07
CA ARG A 211 15.37 -17.14 5.49
C ARG A 211 16.12 -17.79 4.33
N ARG A 212 15.56 -17.84 3.12
CA ARG A 212 16.08 -18.62 1.98
C ARG A 212 16.14 -17.89 0.64
N SER A 213 15.46 -16.75 0.51
CA SER A 213 15.35 -15.97 -0.71
C SER A 213 15.25 -14.48 -0.38
N ASN A 214 15.29 -13.64 -1.41
CA ASN A 214 15.02 -12.21 -1.34
C ASN A 214 13.55 -11.97 -1.70
N PRO A 215 12.64 -11.74 -0.72
CA PRO A 215 11.22 -11.58 -1.01
C PRO A 215 10.94 -10.23 -1.67
N VAL A 216 10.20 -10.25 -2.77
CA VAL A 216 9.66 -9.06 -3.42
C VAL A 216 8.14 -9.15 -3.41
N LEU A 217 7.49 -8.14 -2.82
CA LEU A 217 6.05 -7.99 -2.81
C LEU A 217 5.61 -7.12 -3.99
N LEU A 218 4.69 -7.63 -4.80
CA LEU A 218 4.00 -6.94 -5.90
C LEU A 218 2.49 -6.79 -5.62
N PRO A 219 2.10 -5.72 -4.91
CA PRO A 219 0.71 -5.47 -4.48
C PRO A 219 -0.18 -4.76 -5.51
N PHE A 220 -0.65 -5.46 -6.55
CA PHE A 220 -1.63 -4.95 -7.54
C PHE A 220 -3.05 -4.79 -6.99
N GLY A 221 -3.40 -5.59 -5.98
CA GLY A 221 -4.73 -5.65 -5.38
C GLY A 221 -5.15 -4.42 -4.57
N PRO A 222 -6.22 -4.56 -3.75
CA PRO A 222 -6.72 -3.51 -2.86
C PRO A 222 -5.61 -2.80 -2.07
N LYS A 223 -5.74 -1.48 -1.88
CA LYS A 223 -4.72 -0.64 -1.22
C LYS A 223 -4.37 -1.11 0.19
N ILE A 224 -5.29 -1.81 0.87
CA ILE A 224 -4.99 -2.39 2.19
C ILE A 224 -3.84 -3.41 2.11
N PHE A 225 -3.78 -4.23 1.06
CA PHE A 225 -2.70 -5.19 0.86
C PHE A 225 -1.36 -4.49 0.61
N PHE A 226 -1.37 -3.37 -0.12
CA PHE A 226 -0.19 -2.50 -0.29
C PHE A 226 0.32 -1.99 1.06
N ALA A 227 -0.57 -1.43 1.88
CA ALA A 227 -0.22 -0.91 3.21
C ALA A 227 0.38 -2.00 4.11
N LEU A 228 -0.21 -3.20 4.12
CA LEU A 228 0.34 -4.35 4.86
C LEU A 228 1.72 -4.77 4.32
N GLY A 229 1.93 -4.73 3.00
CA GLY A 229 3.24 -4.97 2.40
C GLY A 229 4.32 -3.99 2.87
N LEU A 230 3.98 -2.70 3.01
CA LEU A 230 4.90 -1.70 3.56
C LEU A 230 5.31 -2.02 5.00
N LEU A 231 4.35 -2.45 5.83
CA LEU A 231 4.64 -2.88 7.20
C LEU A 231 5.53 -4.13 7.24
N GLN A 232 5.27 -5.08 6.35
CA GLN A 232 6.08 -6.30 6.23
C GLN A 232 7.52 -5.99 5.82
N SER A 233 7.74 -5.07 4.88
CA SER A 233 9.09 -4.63 4.51
C SER A 233 9.81 -3.86 5.62
N PHE A 234 9.05 -3.16 6.49
CA PHE A 234 9.62 -2.52 7.68
C PHE A 234 10.08 -3.53 8.74
N GLU A 235 9.29 -4.57 9.01
CA GLU A 235 9.66 -5.63 9.96
C GLU A 235 10.73 -6.58 9.40
N HIS A 236 10.71 -6.82 8.09
CA HIS A 236 11.61 -7.71 7.37
C HIS A 236 12.46 -6.92 6.38
N SER A 237 13.60 -6.40 6.83
CA SER A 237 14.46 -5.54 6.01
C SER A 237 14.96 -6.17 4.70
N GLN A 238 14.94 -7.51 4.58
CA GLN A 238 15.27 -8.22 3.33
C GLN A 238 14.13 -8.17 2.30
N ALA A 239 12.89 -7.99 2.74
CA ALA A 239 11.73 -7.95 1.87
C ALA A 239 11.55 -6.55 1.26
N GLY A 240 11.37 -6.51 -0.06
CA GLY A 240 11.08 -5.28 -0.79
C GLY A 240 9.61 -5.18 -1.19
N VAL A 241 9.06 -3.96 -1.24
CA VAL A 241 7.77 -3.66 -1.87
C VAL A 241 8.02 -2.90 -3.16
N TRP A 242 7.60 -3.49 -4.26
CA TRP A 242 7.88 -2.98 -5.59
C TRP A 242 6.57 -2.59 -6.28
N ALA A 243 6.60 -1.50 -7.03
CA ALA A 243 5.52 -1.08 -7.91
C ALA A 243 5.86 -1.36 -9.36
N VAL A 244 4.81 -1.57 -10.13
CA VAL A 244 4.86 -1.75 -11.58
C VAL A 244 4.17 -0.56 -12.21
N SER A 245 4.86 0.19 -13.08
CA SER A 245 4.32 1.40 -13.69
C SER A 245 3.31 1.11 -14.80
N GLY A 246 2.55 2.16 -15.12
CA GLY A 246 1.11 2.10 -15.45
C GLY A 246 0.24 2.71 -14.34
N GLU A 247 0.80 3.15 -13.19
CA GLU A 247 0.06 3.81 -12.10
C GLU A 247 0.45 5.28 -11.87
N ARG A 248 1.65 5.70 -12.30
CA ARG A 248 2.13 7.10 -12.20
C ARG A 248 1.60 8.02 -13.31
N ALA A 249 1.21 7.45 -14.44
CA ALA A 249 0.76 8.19 -15.63
C ALA A 249 -0.74 8.01 -15.93
N VAL A 250 -1.44 7.16 -15.16
CA VAL A 250 -2.88 6.98 -15.32
C VAL A 250 -3.59 8.17 -14.69
N ALA A 251 -4.41 8.85 -15.49
CA ALA A 251 -5.25 9.92 -15.02
C ALA A 251 -6.06 9.43 -13.80
N ALA A 252 -6.07 10.22 -12.73
CA ALA A 252 -6.86 9.90 -11.56
C ALA A 252 -8.31 9.60 -11.98
N VAL A 253 -8.89 8.52 -11.45
CA VAL A 253 -10.25 8.11 -11.75
C VAL A 253 -11.14 8.42 -10.56
N ASP A 254 -12.28 9.05 -10.81
CA ASP A 254 -13.27 9.35 -9.78
C ASP A 254 -14.10 8.09 -9.44
N LEU A 255 -13.59 7.29 -8.50
CA LEU A 255 -14.27 6.11 -8.00
C LEU A 255 -15.21 6.48 -6.84
N ARG A 256 -16.39 5.87 -6.84
CA ARG A 256 -17.35 6.04 -5.74
C ARG A 256 -16.99 5.12 -4.58
N PRO A 257 -17.00 5.61 -3.33
CA PRO A 257 -16.86 4.74 -2.17
C PRO A 257 -18.09 3.86 -2.05
N SER A 258 -17.88 2.59 -1.70
CA SER A 258 -18.95 1.72 -1.22
C SER A 258 -19.35 2.10 0.22
N ARG A 259 -20.17 1.26 0.87
CA ARG A 259 -20.48 1.38 2.30
C ARG A 259 -19.48 0.64 3.20
N CYS A 260 -18.50 -0.04 2.63
CA CYS A 260 -17.53 -0.82 3.36
C CYS A 260 -16.29 0.03 3.66
N VAL A 261 -16.02 0.25 4.95
CA VAL A 261 -14.79 0.86 5.45
C VAL A 261 -14.06 -0.20 6.26
N VAL A 262 -12.82 -0.46 5.89
CA VAL A 262 -11.92 -1.42 6.54
C VAL A 262 -10.70 -0.69 7.08
N GLY A 263 -10.02 -1.26 8.05
CA GLY A 263 -8.85 -0.62 8.63
C GLY A 263 -8.16 -1.50 9.67
N PHE A 264 -6.98 -1.07 10.07
CA PHE A 264 -6.22 -1.73 11.13
C PHE A 264 -5.51 -0.70 12.01
N GLU A 265 -5.11 -1.15 13.19
CA GLU A 265 -4.23 -0.42 14.12
C GLU A 265 -2.87 -1.13 14.15
N ALA A 266 -1.80 -0.35 14.00
CA ALA A 266 -0.42 -0.83 14.11
C ALA A 266 0.29 -0.03 15.22
N ILE A 267 0.75 -0.77 16.22
CA ILE A 267 1.38 -0.23 17.43
C ILE A 267 2.88 -0.51 17.39
N PHE A 268 3.66 0.56 17.32
CA PHE A 268 5.12 0.53 17.42
C PHE A 268 5.52 1.10 18.78
N ARG A 269 6.23 0.29 19.54
CA ARG A 269 6.75 0.67 20.87
C ARG A 269 8.27 0.63 20.84
N ARG A 270 8.89 1.39 21.73
CA ARG A 270 10.34 1.40 21.85
C ARG A 270 10.82 0.00 22.25
N LYS A 271 11.74 -0.59 21.48
CA LYS A 271 12.56 -1.69 21.97
C LYS A 271 13.52 -1.08 23.01
N ILE A 272 13.30 -1.37 24.28
CA ILE A 272 14.30 -1.10 25.32
C ILE A 272 15.42 -2.11 25.04
N ILE A 273 16.52 -1.62 24.47
CA ILE A 273 17.79 -2.37 24.35
C ILE A 273 18.58 -2.10 25.62
#